data_AF-A0A7Y3UJ34-F1
#
_entry.id   AF-A0A7Y3UJ34-F1
#
_cell.length_a   1.000
_cell.length_b   1.000
_cell.length_c   1.000
_cell.angle_alpha   90.00
_cell.angle_beta   90.00
_cell.angle_gamma   90.00
#
_symmetry.space_group_name_H-M   'P 1'
#
loop_
_entity.id
_entity.type
_entity.pdbx_description
1 polymer ?
#
loop_
_entity_poly.entity_id
_entity_poly.type
_entity_poly.pdbx_seq_one_letter_code
_entity_poly.pdbx_strand_id
1 'polypeptide(L)'
;MNKEVSKLLDEAIKLERNVADLYTIFNKLFPEDADFWSTLASEERNHAALLNSGKKTLLAVGMFPSELLVPQVQRIIDANSNLISLINNYGKAPPSRERAFNDALFLEQSAGEIHFQQAMKRVHSSDIMQTFQQLNKDDRDHILRIRNYMKEKEIKIHSHSMKQTQKNEQSL
;
A
#
# COMPACT_ATOMS: atom_id res chain seq x y z
N MET A 1 24.16 -11.76 -5.90
CA MET A 1 22.88 -11.21 -5.39
C MET A 1 21.76 -11.68 -6.32
N ASN A 2 20.69 -12.27 -5.79
CA ASN A 2 19.59 -12.77 -6.63
C ASN A 2 18.85 -11.57 -7.28
N LYS A 3 18.98 -11.42 -8.60
CA LYS A 3 18.38 -10.30 -9.37
C LYS A 3 16.86 -10.24 -9.20
N GLU A 4 16.21 -11.39 -9.05
CA GLU A 4 14.76 -11.48 -8.85
C GLU A 4 14.34 -10.91 -7.49
N VAL A 5 15.08 -11.21 -6.42
CA VAL A 5 14.79 -10.67 -5.07
C VAL A 5 14.98 -9.15 -5.05
N SER A 6 16.03 -8.65 -5.71
CA SER A 6 16.23 -7.20 -5.81
C SER A 6 15.07 -6.52 -6.55
N LYS A 7 14.64 -7.08 -7.68
CA LYS A 7 13.53 -6.56 -8.47
C LYS A 7 12.22 -6.58 -7.67
N LEU A 8 11.99 -7.64 -6.90
CA LEU A 8 10.82 -7.74 -6.05
C LEU A 8 10.78 -6.62 -5.00
N LEU A 9 11.92 -6.37 -4.34
CA LEU A 9 12.03 -5.30 -3.36
C LEU A 9 11.89 -3.92 -3.99
N ASP A 10 12.41 -3.72 -5.21
CA ASP A 10 12.22 -2.48 -5.95
C ASP A 10 10.74 -2.20 -6.24
N GLU A 11 9.99 -3.21 -6.68
CA GLU A 11 8.56 -3.08 -6.93
C GLU A 11 7.76 -2.90 -5.63
N ALA A 12 8.14 -3.56 -4.54
CA ALA A 12 7.51 -3.37 -3.23
C ALA A 12 7.74 -1.95 -2.70
N ILE A 13 8.99 -1.46 -2.68
CA ILE A 13 9.31 -0.08 -2.27
C ILE A 13 8.54 0.93 -3.12
N LYS A 14 8.39 0.66 -4.42
CA LYS A 14 7.61 1.50 -5.33
C LYS A 14 6.12 1.49 -4.99
N LEU A 15 5.56 0.34 -4.62
CA LEU A 15 4.16 0.22 -4.20
C LEU A 15 3.86 1.11 -3.00
N GLU A 16 4.62 0.95 -1.91
CA GLU A 16 4.48 1.74 -0.67
C GLU A 16 4.54 3.25 -0.96
N ARG A 17 5.49 3.69 -1.80
CA ARG A 17 5.61 5.11 -2.20
C ARG A 17 4.40 5.61 -2.96
N ASN A 18 3.91 4.82 -3.91
CA ASN A 18 2.74 5.19 -4.69
C ASN A 18 1.48 5.24 -3.81
N VAL A 19 1.37 4.36 -2.80
CA VAL A 19 0.25 4.37 -1.84
C VAL A 19 0.32 5.66 -1.01
N ALA A 20 1.51 6.03 -0.52
CA ALA A 20 1.72 7.29 0.19
C ALA A 20 1.33 8.51 -0.65
N ASP A 21 1.66 8.50 -1.94
CA ASP A 21 1.32 9.58 -2.87
C ASP A 21 -0.19 9.67 -3.10
N LEU A 22 -0.88 8.52 -3.23
CA LEU A 22 -2.35 8.48 -3.30
C LEU A 22 -2.99 9.07 -2.04
N TYR A 23 -2.53 8.66 -0.85
CA TYR A 23 -3.04 9.21 0.41
C TYR A 23 -2.74 10.69 0.57
N THR A 24 -1.62 11.17 0.02
CA THR A 24 -1.33 12.62 -0.04
C THR A 24 -2.29 13.37 -0.95
N ILE A 25 -2.75 12.75 -2.04
CA ILE A 25 -3.81 13.33 -2.89
C ILE A 25 -5.13 13.38 -2.10
N PHE A 26 -5.51 12.30 -1.42
CA PHE A 26 -6.73 12.27 -0.62
C PHE A 26 -6.72 13.28 0.52
N ASN A 27 -5.59 13.45 1.22
CA ASN A 27 -5.39 14.49 2.22
C ASN A 27 -5.71 15.91 1.69
N LYS A 28 -5.31 16.21 0.44
CA LYS A 28 -5.58 17.51 -0.20
C LYS A 28 -7.02 17.66 -0.66
N LEU A 29 -7.64 16.57 -1.13
CA LEU A 29 -8.99 16.57 -1.67
C LEU A 29 -10.08 16.57 -0.59
N PHE A 30 -9.78 15.99 0.58
CA PHE A 30 -10.74 15.83 1.68
C PHE A 30 -10.14 16.41 2.98
N PRO A 31 -10.13 17.74 3.14
CA PRO A 31 -9.57 18.40 4.33
C PRO A 31 -10.22 17.94 5.65
N GLU A 32 -11.48 17.51 5.60
CA GLU A 32 -12.20 16.95 6.76
C GLU A 32 -11.61 15.63 7.27
N ASP A 33 -10.87 14.91 6.41
CA ASP A 33 -10.20 13.64 6.71
C ASP A 33 -8.66 13.81 6.71
N ALA A 34 -8.17 15.04 6.71
CA ALA A 34 -6.76 15.35 6.47
C ALA A 34 -5.82 14.56 7.41
N ASP A 35 -6.07 14.61 8.72
CA ASP A 35 -5.24 13.93 9.72
C ASP A 35 -5.18 12.42 9.51
N PHE A 36 -6.30 11.81 9.10
CA PHE A 36 -6.37 10.39 8.79
C PHE A 36 -5.47 10.04 7.60
N TRP A 37 -5.62 10.78 6.50
CA TRP A 37 -4.83 10.56 5.28
C TRP A 37 -3.35 10.90 5.45
N SER A 38 -3.01 11.95 6.20
CA SER A 38 -1.61 12.30 6.46
C SER A 38 -0.91 11.26 7.31
N THR A 39 -1.64 10.66 8.26
CA THR A 39 -1.13 9.57 9.09
C THR A 39 -0.80 8.36 8.21
N LEU A 40 -1.76 7.85 7.44
CA LEU A 40 -1.51 6.70 6.54
C LEU A 40 -0.37 7.02 5.54
N ALA A 41 -0.36 8.20 4.93
CA ALA A 41 0.71 8.59 4.01
C ALA A 41 2.10 8.64 4.67
N SER A 42 2.19 8.94 5.97
CA SER A 42 3.47 8.91 6.70
C SER A 42 3.92 7.47 6.95
N GLU A 43 2.99 6.59 7.31
CA GLU A 43 3.22 5.18 7.58
C GLU A 43 3.74 4.47 6.31
N GLU A 44 3.12 4.68 5.16
CA GLU A 44 3.61 4.06 3.90
C GLU A 44 4.99 4.58 3.47
N ARG A 45 5.31 5.84 3.79
CA ARG A 45 6.67 6.34 3.57
C ARG A 45 7.67 5.65 4.50
N ASN A 46 7.28 5.34 5.73
CA ASN A 46 8.11 4.59 6.66
C ASN A 46 8.32 3.15 6.17
N HIS A 47 7.28 2.48 5.68
CA HIS A 47 7.39 1.15 5.05
C HIS A 47 8.41 1.15 3.90
N ALA A 48 8.26 2.10 2.96
CA ALA A 48 9.18 2.25 1.84
C ALA A 48 10.63 2.50 2.32
N ALA A 49 10.81 3.31 3.35
CA ALA A 49 12.12 3.62 3.92
C ALA A 49 12.75 2.40 4.60
N LEU A 50 11.97 1.62 5.35
CA LEU A 50 12.39 0.41 6.03
C LEU A 50 12.82 -0.67 5.03
N LEU A 51 12.00 -0.94 4.01
CA LEU A 51 12.32 -1.88 2.93
C LEU A 51 13.59 -1.47 2.17
N ASN A 52 13.71 -0.19 1.81
CA ASN A 52 14.88 0.34 1.11
C ASN A 52 16.15 0.26 1.96
N SER A 53 16.05 0.51 3.27
CA SER A 53 17.18 0.39 4.19
C SER A 53 17.61 -1.07 4.31
N GLY A 54 16.66 -1.98 4.54
CA GLY A 54 16.92 -3.42 4.56
C GLY A 54 17.54 -3.94 3.27
N LYS A 55 17.06 -3.48 2.11
CA LYS A 55 17.66 -3.81 0.81
C LYS A 55 19.13 -3.37 0.74
N LYS A 56 19.46 -2.16 1.19
CA LYS A 56 20.83 -1.63 1.12
C LYS A 56 21.78 -2.32 2.11
N THR A 57 21.32 -2.66 3.30
CA THR A 57 22.19 -3.14 4.39
C THR A 57 22.19 -4.65 4.53
N LEU A 58 21.03 -5.30 4.44
CA LEU A 58 20.87 -6.73 4.76
C LEU A 58 20.87 -7.62 3.51
N LEU A 59 20.29 -7.18 2.40
CA LEU A 59 20.29 -7.99 1.18
C LEU A 59 21.70 -8.19 0.62
N ALA A 60 22.55 -7.16 0.73
CA ALA A 60 23.94 -7.20 0.27
C ALA A 60 24.77 -8.28 0.99
N VAL A 61 24.43 -8.59 2.24
CA VAL A 61 25.09 -9.59 3.08
C VAL A 61 24.27 -10.88 3.25
N GLY A 62 23.17 -11.03 2.51
CA GLY A 62 22.34 -12.24 2.53
C GLY A 62 21.50 -12.43 3.80
N MET A 63 21.23 -11.37 4.54
CA MET A 63 20.48 -11.39 5.82
C MET A 63 19.10 -10.74 5.74
N PHE A 64 18.61 -10.44 4.53
CA PHE A 64 17.28 -9.85 4.36
C PHE A 64 16.18 -10.85 4.76
N PRO A 65 15.20 -10.46 5.60
CA PRO A 65 14.12 -11.36 6.02
C PRO A 65 13.30 -11.85 4.83
N SER A 66 13.33 -13.15 4.58
CA SER A 66 12.59 -13.77 3.48
C SER A 66 11.07 -13.64 3.63
N GLU A 67 10.60 -13.44 4.86
CA GLU A 67 9.20 -13.29 5.23
C GLU A 67 8.59 -11.97 4.74
N LEU A 68 9.42 -11.01 4.33
CA LEU A 68 9.00 -9.78 3.67
C LEU A 68 8.93 -9.92 2.15
N LEU A 69 9.35 -11.06 1.59
CA LEU A 69 9.36 -11.29 0.16
C LEU A 69 8.03 -11.88 -0.30
N VAL A 70 7.27 -11.07 -1.04
CA VAL A 70 6.05 -11.52 -1.71
C VAL A 70 6.38 -12.69 -2.66
N PRO A 71 5.54 -13.73 -2.80
CA PRO A 71 5.90 -14.89 -3.62
C PRO A 71 5.92 -14.63 -5.13
N GLN A 72 5.30 -13.53 -5.61
CA GLN A 72 5.07 -13.28 -7.03
C GLN A 72 5.27 -11.81 -7.38
N VAL A 73 6.39 -11.49 -8.03
CA VAL A 73 6.73 -10.12 -8.47
C VAL A 73 5.67 -9.53 -9.40
N GLN A 74 5.05 -10.34 -10.27
CA GLN A 74 4.03 -9.87 -11.21
C GLN A 74 2.83 -9.25 -10.50
N ARG A 75 2.42 -9.78 -9.34
CA ARG A 75 1.29 -9.21 -8.58
C ARG A 75 1.57 -7.81 -8.08
N ILE A 76 2.82 -7.51 -7.70
CA ILE A 76 3.22 -6.17 -7.26
C ILE A 76 3.30 -5.23 -8.45
N ILE A 77 3.83 -5.69 -9.59
CA ILE A 77 3.88 -4.91 -10.83
C ILE A 77 2.47 -4.52 -11.28
N ASP A 78 1.53 -5.45 -11.24
CA ASP A 78 0.13 -5.20 -11.60
C ASP A 78 -0.52 -4.20 -10.63
N ALA A 79 -0.28 -4.34 -9.31
CA ALA A 79 -0.76 -3.40 -8.31
C ALA A 79 -0.20 -1.98 -8.53
N ASN A 80 1.11 -1.86 -8.77
CA ASN A 80 1.76 -0.60 -9.13
C ASN A 80 1.15 0.04 -10.38
N SER A 81 0.91 -0.75 -11.42
CA SER A 81 0.35 -0.26 -12.69
C SER A 81 -1.08 0.25 -12.52
N ASN A 82 -1.90 -0.45 -11.74
CA ASN A 82 -3.26 -0.04 -11.40
C ASN A 82 -3.26 1.25 -10.56
N LEU A 83 -2.37 1.35 -9.58
CA LEU A 83 -2.25 2.50 -8.70
C LEU A 83 -1.79 3.76 -9.44
N ILE A 84 -0.78 3.64 -10.31
CA ILE A 84 -0.34 4.76 -11.17
C ILE A 84 -1.49 5.24 -12.06
N SER A 85 -2.26 4.32 -12.64
CA SER A 85 -3.43 4.66 -13.44
C SER A 85 -4.49 5.41 -12.62
N LEU A 86 -4.72 4.98 -11.38
CA LEU A 86 -5.64 5.63 -10.45
C LEU A 86 -5.20 7.06 -10.09
N ILE A 87 -3.93 7.22 -9.71
CA ILE A 87 -3.32 8.53 -9.40
C ILE A 87 -3.45 9.49 -10.58
N ASN A 88 -3.12 9.02 -11.79
CA ASN A 88 -3.23 9.82 -13.01
C ASN A 88 -4.67 10.23 -13.32
N ASN A 89 -5.64 9.35 -13.06
CA ASN A 89 -7.06 9.66 -13.25
C ASN A 89 -7.54 10.71 -12.23
N TYR A 90 -7.12 10.61 -10.98
CA TYR A 90 -7.50 11.56 -9.92
C TYR A 90 -6.88 12.94 -10.07
N GLY A 91 -5.74 13.05 -10.74
CA GLY A 91 -5.21 14.34 -11.19
C GLY A 91 -6.12 15.06 -12.19
N LYS A 92 -6.99 14.35 -12.92
CA LYS A 92 -7.89 14.91 -13.94
C LYS A 92 -9.34 15.01 -13.47
N ALA A 93 -9.80 14.00 -12.75
CA ALA A 93 -11.16 13.86 -12.26
C ALA A 93 -11.10 13.37 -10.80
N PRO A 94 -11.14 14.29 -9.81
CA PRO A 94 -11.11 13.92 -8.41
C PRO A 94 -12.24 12.93 -8.05
N PRO A 95 -11.97 11.91 -7.22
CA PRO A 95 -13.00 10.98 -6.79
C PRO A 95 -13.97 11.64 -5.80
N SER A 96 -15.12 11.01 -5.60
CA SER A 96 -15.90 11.28 -4.39
C SER A 96 -15.15 10.77 -3.15
N ARG A 97 -15.44 11.35 -1.99
CA ARG A 97 -14.91 10.91 -0.69
C ARG A 97 -15.15 9.41 -0.48
N GLU A 98 -16.37 8.94 -0.74
CA GLU A 98 -16.73 7.52 -0.65
C GLU A 98 -15.86 6.64 -1.57
N ARG A 99 -15.64 7.07 -2.81
CA ARG A 99 -14.83 6.31 -3.75
C ARG A 99 -13.36 6.24 -3.31
N ALA A 100 -12.80 7.33 -2.80
CA ALA A 100 -11.42 7.38 -2.30
C ALA A 100 -11.17 6.35 -1.18
N PHE A 101 -12.07 6.29 -0.19
CA PHE A 101 -11.97 5.31 0.90
C PHE A 101 -12.12 3.87 0.42
N ASN A 102 -13.01 3.60 -0.53
CA ASN A 102 -13.16 2.25 -1.09
C ASN A 102 -11.95 1.81 -1.91
N ASP A 103 -11.34 2.71 -2.67
CA ASP A 103 -10.11 2.40 -3.40
C ASP A 103 -8.92 2.20 -2.46
N ALA A 104 -8.80 3.00 -1.40
CA ALA A 104 -7.81 2.79 -0.34
C ALA A 104 -7.98 1.39 0.28
N LEU A 105 -9.21 1.04 0.68
CA LEU A 105 -9.50 -0.27 1.26
C LEU A 105 -9.17 -1.43 0.30
N PHE A 106 -9.42 -1.25 -0.99
CA PHE A 106 -9.09 -2.24 -2.00
C PHE A 106 -7.57 -2.39 -2.19
N LEU A 107 -6.85 -1.27 -2.22
CA LEU A 107 -5.40 -1.23 -2.38
C LEU A 107 -4.69 -1.95 -1.23
N GLU A 108 -5.14 -1.70 0.00
CA GLU A 108 -4.65 -2.33 1.22
C GLU A 108 -4.91 -3.85 1.27
N GLN A 109 -5.91 -4.31 0.53
CA GLN A 109 -6.19 -5.74 0.34
C GLN A 109 -5.37 -6.38 -0.79
N SER A 110 -4.57 -5.60 -1.51
CA SER A 110 -3.72 -6.11 -2.58
C SER A 110 -2.61 -7.01 -2.02
N ALA A 111 -2.07 -7.89 -2.89
CA ALA A 111 -1.13 -8.92 -2.48
C ALA A 111 0.20 -8.38 -1.90
N GLY A 112 0.59 -7.14 -2.23
CA GLY A 112 1.78 -6.49 -1.68
C GLY A 112 1.55 -6.07 -0.23
N GLU A 113 0.55 -5.21 -0.03
CA GLU A 113 0.17 -4.64 1.26
C GLU A 113 -0.18 -5.73 2.29
N ILE A 114 -1.05 -6.66 1.90
CA ILE A 114 -1.49 -7.71 2.82
C ILE A 114 -0.33 -8.60 3.26
N HIS A 115 0.67 -8.82 2.40
CA HIS A 115 1.83 -9.66 2.73
C HIS A 115 2.76 -8.94 3.71
N PHE A 116 3.07 -7.67 3.46
CA PHE A 116 3.88 -6.84 4.35
C PHE A 116 3.21 -6.72 5.74
N GLN A 117 1.92 -6.36 5.78
CA GLN A 117 1.13 -6.28 7.00
C GLN A 117 1.10 -7.61 7.76
N GLN A 118 0.98 -8.75 7.07
CA GLN A 118 1.02 -10.07 7.70
C GLN A 118 2.39 -10.38 8.32
N ALA A 119 3.48 -10.05 7.63
CA ALA A 119 4.83 -10.20 8.16
C ALA A 119 5.04 -9.33 9.42
N MET A 120 4.52 -8.09 9.42
CA MET A 120 4.65 -7.20 10.57
C MET A 120 3.79 -7.59 11.79
N LYS A 121 2.73 -8.39 11.59
CA LYS A 121 1.84 -8.85 12.67
C LYS A 121 2.23 -10.19 13.30
N ARG A 122 2.88 -11.09 12.56
CA ARG A 122 3.18 -12.45 13.04
C ARG A 122 4.25 -12.43 14.12
N VAL A 123 4.25 -13.41 15.03
CA VAL A 123 5.37 -13.60 15.96
C VAL A 123 6.51 -14.28 15.19
N HIS A 124 7.69 -13.67 15.18
CA HIS A 124 8.89 -14.23 14.57
C HIS A 124 9.99 -14.46 15.61
N SER A 125 10.72 -15.58 15.45
CA SER A 125 11.88 -15.91 16.28
C SER A 125 13.18 -15.22 15.83
N SER A 126 13.18 -14.58 14.66
CA SER A 126 14.34 -13.88 14.11
C SER A 126 14.50 -12.49 14.74
N ASP A 127 15.65 -12.22 15.34
CA ASP A 127 16.00 -10.90 15.90
C ASP A 127 15.92 -9.78 14.85
N ILE A 128 16.29 -10.09 13.60
CA ILE A 128 16.19 -9.15 12.48
C ILE A 128 14.72 -8.82 12.22
N MET A 129 13.86 -9.83 12.17
CA MET A 129 12.43 -9.61 11.93
C MET A 129 11.78 -8.85 13.09
N GLN A 130 12.16 -9.15 14.33
CA GLN A 130 11.72 -8.39 15.50
C GLN A 130 12.17 -6.92 15.44
N THR A 131 13.37 -6.65 14.92
CA THR A 131 13.86 -5.29 14.68
C THR A 131 13.01 -4.57 13.64
N PHE A 132 12.69 -5.20 12.51
CA PHE A 132 11.77 -4.64 11.52
C PHE A 132 10.41 -4.32 12.12
N GLN A 133 9.85 -5.25 12.89
CA GLN A 133 8.55 -5.07 13.55
C GLN A 133 8.56 -3.94 14.58
N GLN A 134 9.67 -3.74 15.28
CA GLN A 134 9.87 -2.65 16.22
C GLN A 134 9.96 -1.29 15.52
N LEU A 135 10.57 -1.25 14.33
CA LEU A 135 10.63 -0.04 13.48
C LEU A 135 9.28 0.26 12.78
N ASN A 136 8.39 -0.74 12.68
CA ASN A 136 7.07 -0.68 12.05
C ASN A 136 5.91 -0.65 13.07
N LYS A 137 6.18 -0.39 14.35
CA LYS A 137 5.26 -0.77 15.44
C LYS A 137 3.89 -0.10 15.38
N ASP A 138 3.84 1.16 14.97
CA ASP A 138 2.61 1.96 14.93
C ASP A 138 1.88 1.86 13.58
N ASP A 139 2.55 1.29 12.57
CA ASP A 139 2.12 1.29 11.17
C ASP A 139 1.44 -0.06 10.85
N ARG A 140 0.35 -0.36 11.55
CA ARG A 140 -0.30 -1.67 11.46
C ARG A 140 -1.80 -1.57 11.20
N ASP A 141 -2.27 -2.51 10.41
CA ASP A 141 -3.69 -2.81 10.19
C ASP A 141 -4.49 -1.69 9.52
N HIS A 142 -3.94 -1.14 8.44
CA HIS A 142 -4.60 -0.09 7.65
C HIS A 142 -6.00 -0.50 7.22
N ILE A 143 -6.21 -1.75 6.79
CA ILE A 143 -7.54 -2.29 6.45
C ILE A 143 -8.55 -2.09 7.58
N LEU A 144 -8.17 -2.44 8.82
CA LEU A 144 -9.06 -2.29 9.97
C LEU A 144 -9.30 -0.81 10.30
N ARG A 145 -8.25 0.00 10.26
CA ARG A 145 -8.33 1.45 10.54
C ARG A 145 -9.23 2.17 9.53
N ILE A 146 -9.07 1.88 8.25
CA ILE A 146 -9.90 2.41 7.17
C ILE A 146 -11.35 1.98 7.36
N ARG A 147 -11.62 0.69 7.62
CA ARG A 147 -13.00 0.20 7.85
C ARG A 147 -13.66 0.86 9.06
N ASN A 148 -12.92 0.99 10.16
CA ASN A 148 -13.43 1.63 11.37
C ASN A 148 -13.73 3.10 11.13
N TYR A 149 -12.84 3.80 10.44
CA TYR A 149 -13.02 5.21 10.07
C TYR A 149 -14.24 5.39 9.16
N MET A 150 -14.37 4.56 8.12
CA MET A 150 -15.54 4.58 7.23
C MET A 150 -16.84 4.36 8.00
N LYS A 151 -16.85 3.41 8.94
CA LYS A 151 -18.02 3.14 9.81
C LYS A 151 -18.34 4.34 10.71
N GLU A 152 -17.34 4.94 11.35
CA GLU A 152 -17.51 6.09 12.23
C GLU A 152 -18.04 7.32 11.48
N LYS A 153 -17.57 7.53 10.25
CA LYS A 153 -17.94 8.66 9.39
C LYS A 153 -19.11 8.37 8.44
N GLU A 154 -19.80 7.25 8.63
CA GLU A 154 -20.96 6.79 7.83
C GLU A 154 -20.68 6.72 6.32
N ILE A 155 -19.44 6.40 5.94
CA ILE A 155 -19.01 6.20 4.55
C ILE A 155 -19.33 4.76 4.14
N LYS A 156 -20.05 4.57 3.03
CA LYS A 156 -20.46 3.24 2.59
C LYS A 156 -19.27 2.42 2.10
N ILE A 157 -19.22 1.17 2.52
CA ILE A 157 -18.26 0.17 2.04
C ILE A 157 -18.90 -0.60 0.90
N HIS A 158 -18.23 -0.63 -0.24
CA HIS A 158 -18.65 -1.39 -1.42
C HIS A 158 -17.77 -2.63 -1.57
N SER A 159 -18.39 -3.79 -1.81
CA SER A 159 -17.68 -4.97 -2.30
C SER A 159 -17.42 -4.80 -3.80
N HIS A 160 -16.26 -4.29 -4.21
CA HIS A 160 -15.95 -4.12 -5.63
C HIS A 160 -15.02 -5.21 -6.19
N SER A 161 -15.51 -5.87 -7.24
CA SER A 161 -14.74 -6.62 -8.24
C SER A 161 -14.24 -5.63 -9.30
N MET A 162 -12.95 -5.61 -9.62
CA MET A 162 -12.41 -4.80 -10.73
C MET A 162 -12.93 -5.29 -12.09
N LYS A 163 -14.16 -4.93 -12.44
CA LYS A 163 -14.65 -4.91 -13.81
C LYS A 163 -15.64 -3.76 -13.96
N GLN A 164 -15.15 -2.54 -14.21
CA GLN A 164 -15.80 -1.56 -15.09
C GLN A 164 -15.00 -0.24 -15.13
N THR A 165 -14.06 -0.17 -16.05
CA THR A 165 -13.71 1.07 -16.76
C THR A 165 -13.17 0.67 -18.14
N GLN A 166 -14.07 0.16 -18.97
CA GLN A 166 -13.93 0.05 -20.43
C GLN A 166 -15.29 -0.37 -20.97
N LYS A 167 -16.16 0.62 -21.18
CA LYS A 167 -17.32 0.64 -22.09
C LYS A 167 -18.15 1.86 -21.72
N ASN A 168 -17.84 2.99 -22.36
CA ASN A 168 -18.80 3.99 -22.83
C ASN A 168 -18.06 5.11 -23.56
N GLU A 169 -17.24 4.74 -24.54
CA GLU A 169 -16.84 5.62 -25.64
C GLU A 169 -16.75 4.74 -26.89
N GLN A 170 -17.92 4.30 -27.38
CA GLN A 170 -18.15 3.86 -28.76
C GLN A 170 -19.63 3.47 -28.87
N SER A 171 -20.45 4.49 -29.11
CA SER A 171 -21.64 4.37 -29.97
C SER A 171 -21.85 5.75 -30.56
N LEU A 172 -21.37 5.86 -31.80
CA LEU A 172 -21.83 6.81 -32.80
C LEU A 172 -23.33 6.65 -33.03
#